data_AF-A0A6J6EZI0-F1
#
_entry.id   AF-A0A6J6EZI0-F1
#
_cell.length_a   1.000
_cell.length_b   1.000
_cell.length_c   1.000
_cell.angle_alpha   90.00
_cell.angle_beta   90.00
_cell.angle_gamma   90.00
#
_symmetry.space_group_name_H-M   'P 1'
#
loop_
_entity.id
_entity.type
_entity.pdbx_description
1 polymer ?
#
loop_
_entity_poly.entity_id
_entity_poly.type
_entity_poly.pdbx_seq_one_letter_code
_entity_poly.pdbx_strand_id
1 'polypeptide(L)'
;MMPDGFTGYPDFLALPEAQGAYLSFTGLSIDQFPKGGAAEKFQADYQAEYGEAPTSSFSVYGAAAAQVILKAISVSDGTRKGVFEAMKTVVIPASESVVGTELKFDANGDILSKDITILIVKDNTETFQTKITVN
;
A
#
# COMPACT_ATOMS: atom_id res chain seq x y z
N MET A 1 -2.69 7.62 -19.14
CA MET A 1 -2.69 7.03 -17.78
C MET A 1 -1.54 6.07 -17.74
N MET A 2 -0.59 6.27 -16.83
CA MET A 2 0.57 5.40 -16.60
C MET A 2 0.22 4.36 -15.53
N PRO A 3 0.70 3.11 -15.67
CA PRO A 3 0.45 2.07 -14.68
C PRO A 3 1.21 2.34 -13.38
N ASP A 4 0.85 1.59 -12.34
CA ASP A 4 1.36 1.69 -10.97
C ASP A 4 2.90 1.60 -10.87
N GLY A 5 3.52 0.82 -11.76
CA GLY A 5 4.97 0.70 -11.90
C GLY A 5 5.71 1.97 -12.35
N PHE A 6 5.01 3.09 -12.56
CA PHE A 6 5.62 4.42 -12.76
C PHE A 6 5.56 5.31 -11.51
N THR A 7 4.96 4.84 -10.41
CA THR A 7 4.89 5.60 -9.15
C THR A 7 6.14 5.40 -8.29
N GLY A 8 6.60 6.45 -7.61
CA GLY A 8 7.76 6.43 -6.73
C GLY A 8 9.12 6.46 -7.46
N TYR A 9 9.17 6.92 -8.71
CA TYR A 9 10.40 6.97 -9.52
C TYR A 9 10.88 8.40 -9.76
N PRO A 10 11.89 8.90 -9.01
CA PRO A 10 12.39 10.27 -9.15
C PRO A 10 12.84 10.63 -10.57
N ASP A 11 13.50 9.68 -11.26
CA ASP A 11 13.97 9.90 -12.64
C ASP A 11 12.81 10.14 -13.61
N PHE A 12 11.66 9.46 -13.42
CA PHE A 12 10.46 9.72 -14.20
C PHE A 12 9.88 11.10 -13.87
N LEU A 13 9.76 11.44 -12.58
CA LEU A 13 9.20 12.71 -12.13
C LEU A 13 10.02 13.93 -12.55
N ALA A 14 11.33 13.76 -12.78
CA ALA A 14 12.22 14.81 -13.26
C ALA A 14 12.05 15.13 -14.76
N LEU A 15 11.38 14.27 -15.53
CA LEU A 15 11.16 14.50 -16.96
C LEU A 15 10.12 15.60 -17.19
N PRO A 16 10.38 16.59 -18.06
CA PRO A 16 9.37 17.56 -18.49
C PRO A 16 8.10 16.88 -19.04
N GLU A 17 8.26 15.75 -19.74
CA GLU A 17 7.17 14.96 -20.33
C GLU A 17 6.30 14.26 -19.29
N ALA A 18 6.77 14.11 -18.05
CA ALA A 18 5.98 13.56 -16.97
C ALA A 18 4.97 14.58 -16.42
N GLN A 19 5.15 15.88 -16.62
CA GLN A 19 4.25 16.89 -16.09
C GLN A 19 2.82 16.73 -16.63
N GLY A 20 1.85 16.66 -15.73
CA GLY A 20 0.45 16.40 -16.07
C GLY A 20 0.13 14.94 -16.38
N ALA A 21 1.10 14.01 -16.28
CA ALA A 21 0.83 12.60 -16.39
C ALA A 21 -0.05 12.14 -15.22
N TYR A 22 -1.07 11.35 -15.57
CA TYR A 22 -1.90 10.66 -14.58
C TYR A 22 -1.32 9.26 -14.34
N LEU A 23 -1.22 8.87 -13.08
CA LEU A 23 -0.78 7.57 -12.61
C LEU A 23 -1.92 6.90 -11.85
N SER A 24 -1.97 5.57 -11.86
CA SER A 24 -2.94 4.83 -11.06
C SER A 24 -2.25 3.71 -10.29
N PHE A 25 -2.63 3.47 -9.05
CA PHE A 25 -2.19 2.30 -8.28
C PHE A 25 -3.31 1.81 -7.35
N THR A 26 -3.30 0.52 -7.00
CA THR A 26 -4.25 -0.06 -6.05
C THR A 26 -4.03 0.51 -4.66
N GLY A 27 -5.08 0.67 -3.86
CA GLY A 27 -5.02 1.19 -2.48
C GLY A 27 -5.03 2.72 -2.37
N LEU A 28 -4.50 3.23 -1.26
CA LEU A 28 -4.49 4.65 -0.89
C LEU A 28 -3.08 5.24 -1.03
N SER A 29 -2.99 6.53 -1.37
CA SER A 29 -1.74 7.28 -1.18
C SER A 29 -1.48 7.54 0.29
N ILE A 30 -0.21 7.69 0.67
CA ILE A 30 0.22 7.82 2.07
C ILE A 30 -0.49 8.99 2.78
N ASP A 31 -0.68 10.10 2.08
CA ASP A 31 -1.39 11.28 2.58
C ASP A 31 -2.88 11.04 2.86
N GLN A 32 -3.46 9.99 2.26
CA GLN A 32 -4.85 9.58 2.44
C GLN A 32 -5.03 8.48 3.50
N PHE A 33 -3.96 8.01 4.15
CA PHE A 33 -4.10 7.05 5.24
C PHE A 33 -4.82 7.68 6.44
N PRO A 34 -5.71 6.92 7.13
CA PRO A 34 -6.38 7.39 8.33
C PRO A 34 -5.37 7.72 9.44
N LYS A 35 -5.70 8.73 10.24
CA LYS A 35 -4.94 9.14 11.42
C LYS A 35 -5.35 8.33 12.65
N GLY A 36 -4.48 8.25 13.65
CA GLY A 36 -4.74 7.62 14.94
C GLY A 36 -4.64 6.10 14.98
N GLY A 37 -3.94 5.47 14.03
CA GLY A 37 -3.83 4.01 13.92
C GLY A 37 -2.43 3.52 13.51
N ALA A 38 -2.34 2.22 13.19
CA ALA A 38 -1.08 1.57 12.83
C ALA A 38 -0.39 2.20 11.60
N ALA A 39 -1.16 2.69 10.63
CA ALA A 39 -0.62 3.36 9.45
C ALA A 39 0.13 4.66 9.77
N GLU A 40 -0.39 5.49 10.67
CA GLU A 40 0.28 6.72 11.11
C GLU A 40 1.52 6.37 11.95
N LYS A 41 1.40 5.40 12.86
CA LYS A 41 2.54 4.94 13.65
C LYS A 41 3.66 4.40 12.75
N PHE A 42 3.33 3.62 11.73
CA PHE A 42 4.30 3.06 10.80
C PHE A 42 5.07 4.15 10.04
N GLN A 43 4.38 5.20 9.59
CA GLN A 43 5.06 6.35 8.95
C GLN A 43 6.03 7.05 9.91
N ALA A 44 5.62 7.25 11.17
CA ALA A 44 6.48 7.85 12.18
C ALA A 44 7.70 6.97 12.52
N ASP A 45 7.49 5.66 12.66
CA ASP A 45 8.56 4.70 12.91
C ASP A 45 9.53 4.64 11.71
N TYR A 46 9.02 4.62 10.48
CA TYR A 46 9.82 4.62 9.26
C TYR A 46 10.70 5.89 9.17
N GLN A 47 10.11 7.06 9.41
CA GLN A 47 10.83 8.34 9.43
C GLN A 47 11.91 8.37 10.53
N ALA A 48 11.64 7.79 11.69
CA ALA A 48 12.60 7.72 12.79
C ALA A 48 13.78 6.79 12.48
N GLU A 49 13.52 5.65 11.83
CA GLU A 49 14.53 4.65 11.48
C GLU A 49 15.39 5.09 10.28
N TYR A 50 14.76 5.59 9.22
CA TYR A 50 15.43 5.84 7.94
C TYR A 50 15.77 7.32 7.70
N GLY A 51 15.28 8.23 8.54
CA GLY A 51 15.52 9.67 8.38
C GLY A 51 14.72 10.33 7.26
N GLU A 52 13.84 9.60 6.58
CA GLU A 52 12.96 10.08 5.51
C GLU A 52 11.60 9.40 5.55
N ALA A 53 10.58 10.05 4.98
CA ALA A 53 9.26 9.46 4.86
C ALA A 53 9.25 8.39 3.76
N PRO A 54 8.35 7.39 3.82
CA PRO A 54 8.22 6.43 2.73
C PRO A 54 7.93 7.15 1.40
N THR A 55 8.71 6.84 0.37
CA THR A 55 8.67 7.53 -0.93
C THR A 55 7.43 7.22 -1.77
N SER A 56 6.78 6.08 -1.54
CA SER A 56 5.53 5.71 -2.22
C SER A 56 4.74 4.67 -1.42
N SER A 57 3.48 4.46 -1.79
CA SER A 57 2.64 3.41 -1.19
C SER A 57 3.23 2.01 -1.36
N PHE A 58 4.06 1.76 -2.39
CA PHE A 58 4.76 0.49 -2.57
C PHE A 58 5.72 0.16 -1.42
N SER A 59 6.39 1.17 -0.86
CA SER A 59 7.26 0.99 0.32
C SER A 59 6.45 0.50 1.54
N VAL A 60 5.19 0.93 1.65
CA VAL A 60 4.28 0.50 2.72
C VAL A 60 3.68 -0.89 2.44
N TYR A 61 3.53 -1.28 1.17
CA TYR A 61 3.01 -2.61 0.79
C TYR A 61 3.94 -3.74 1.20
N GLY A 62 5.25 -3.52 1.19
CA GLY A 62 6.20 -4.47 1.77
C GLY A 62 5.90 -4.76 3.25
N ALA A 63 5.62 -3.72 4.03
CA ALA A 63 5.27 -3.86 5.45
C ALA A 63 3.90 -4.53 5.65
N ALA A 64 2.89 -4.19 4.83
CA ALA A 64 1.58 -4.85 4.87
C ALA A 64 1.67 -6.35 4.53
N ALA A 65 2.45 -6.70 3.50
CA ALA A 65 2.71 -8.09 3.14
C ALA A 65 3.40 -8.86 4.28
N ALA A 66 4.37 -8.23 4.95
CA ALA A 66 5.00 -8.80 6.13
C ALA A 66 3.99 -9.00 7.28
N GLN A 67 3.12 -8.02 7.57
CA GLN A 67 2.06 -8.17 8.57
C GLN A 67 1.17 -9.39 8.29
N VAL A 68 0.73 -9.56 7.03
CA VAL A 68 -0.12 -10.67 6.61
C VAL A 68 0.59 -12.02 6.75
N ILE A 69 1.82 -12.15 6.26
CA ILE A 69 2.58 -13.40 6.33
C ILE A 69 2.89 -13.77 7.79
N LEU A 70 3.29 -12.80 8.62
CA LEU A 70 3.54 -13.05 10.05
C LEU A 70 2.27 -13.49 10.78
N LYS A 71 1.13 -12.88 10.46
CA LYS A 71 -0.17 -13.29 11.01
C LYS A 71 -0.55 -14.71 10.55
N ALA A 72 -0.37 -15.01 9.27
CA ALA A 72 -0.63 -16.34 8.72
C ALA A 72 0.24 -17.42 9.39
N ILE A 73 1.54 -17.14 9.57
CA ILE A 73 2.46 -18.04 10.29
C ILE A 73 1.93 -18.32 11.70
N SER A 74 1.51 -17.28 12.44
CA SER A 74 1.04 -17.41 13.83
C SER A 74 -0.20 -18.29 14.01
N VAL A 75 -0.97 -18.54 12.95
CA VAL A 75 -2.21 -19.33 12.97
C VAL A 75 -2.14 -20.59 12.09
N SER A 76 -0.97 -20.92 11.55
CA SER A 76 -0.74 -22.08 10.68
C SER A 76 -0.05 -23.24 11.42
N ASP A 77 0.13 -24.36 10.73
CA ASP A 77 0.96 -25.49 11.18
C ASP A 77 2.46 -25.31 10.93
N GLY A 78 2.89 -24.13 10.44
CA GLY A 78 4.27 -23.81 10.12
C GLY A 78 4.80 -24.37 8.79
N THR A 79 4.03 -25.20 8.08
CA THR A 79 4.40 -25.67 6.74
C THR A 79 4.12 -24.58 5.70
N ARG A 80 4.85 -24.58 4.58
CA ARG A 80 4.58 -23.62 3.48
C ARG A 80 3.14 -23.69 2.99
N LYS A 81 2.59 -24.90 2.87
CA LYS A 81 1.19 -25.11 2.48
C LYS A 81 0.24 -24.56 3.54
N GLY A 82 0.48 -24.86 4.82
CA GLY A 82 -0.34 -24.37 5.93
C GLY A 82 -0.33 -22.85 6.04
N VAL A 83 0.83 -22.20 5.88
CA VAL A 83 0.93 -20.73 5.86
C VAL A 83 0.14 -20.13 4.69
N PHE A 84 0.22 -20.71 3.50
CA PHE A 84 -0.54 -20.24 2.34
C PHE A 84 -2.05 -20.36 2.54
N GLU A 85 -2.54 -21.49 3.05
CA GLU A 85 -3.96 -21.65 3.33
C GLU A 85 -4.43 -20.77 4.49
N ALA A 86 -3.62 -20.62 5.54
CA ALA A 86 -3.89 -19.71 6.65
C ALA A 86 -4.00 -18.25 6.19
N MET A 87 -3.13 -17.82 5.29
CA MET A 87 -3.12 -16.45 4.76
C MET A 87 -4.48 -16.04 4.19
N LYS A 88 -5.17 -16.92 3.46
CA LYS A 88 -6.50 -16.66 2.89
C LYS A 88 -7.58 -16.40 3.94
N THR A 89 -7.33 -16.78 5.20
CA THR A 89 -8.24 -16.58 6.33
C THR A 89 -7.87 -15.38 7.20
N VAL A 90 -6.69 -14.78 6.97
CA VAL A 90 -6.23 -13.62 7.74
C VAL A 90 -7.13 -12.42 7.46
N VAL A 91 -7.53 -11.78 8.55
CA VAL A 91 -8.16 -10.45 8.54
C VAL A 91 -7.34 -9.54 9.44
N ILE A 92 -6.83 -8.45 8.89
CA ILE A 92 -6.19 -7.38 9.66
C ILE A 92 -7.10 -6.15 9.56
N PRO A 93 -7.74 -5.74 10.67
CA PRO A 93 -8.63 -4.57 10.68
C PRO A 93 -7.90 -3.31 10.23
N ALA A 94 -8.63 -2.36 9.63
CA ALA A 94 -8.06 -1.10 9.14
C ALA A 94 -7.26 -0.32 10.21
N SER A 95 -7.66 -0.39 11.48
CA SER A 95 -6.95 0.25 12.61
C SER A 95 -5.58 -0.36 12.92
N GLU A 96 -5.37 -1.63 12.57
CA GLU A 96 -4.14 -2.40 12.81
C GLU A 96 -3.26 -2.53 11.56
N SER A 97 -3.81 -2.20 10.40
CA SER A 97 -3.15 -2.26 9.11
C SER A 97 -2.21 -1.06 8.89
N VAL A 98 -0.98 -1.33 8.44
CA VAL A 98 -0.01 -0.26 8.10
C VAL A 98 -0.39 0.55 6.86
N VAL A 99 -1.33 0.05 6.04
CA VAL A 99 -1.90 0.79 4.90
C VAL A 99 -3.25 1.44 5.23
N GLY A 100 -3.71 1.31 6.48
CA GLY A 100 -4.92 1.98 6.98
C GLY A 100 -6.23 1.51 6.36
N THR A 101 -6.20 0.44 5.58
CA THR A 101 -7.38 -0.27 5.05
C THR A 101 -7.37 -1.71 5.53
N GLU A 102 -8.54 -2.34 5.62
CA GLU A 102 -8.65 -3.75 6.00
C GLU A 102 -7.87 -4.63 5.01
N LEU A 103 -7.03 -5.53 5.54
CA LEU A 103 -6.36 -6.55 4.75
C LEU A 103 -7.13 -7.86 4.90
N LYS A 104 -7.78 -8.27 3.81
CA LYS A 104 -8.58 -9.48 3.73
C LYS A 104 -8.52 -10.04 2.32
N PHE A 105 -8.56 -11.36 2.21
CA PHE A 105 -8.35 -12.08 0.95
C PHE A 105 -9.56 -12.94 0.58
N ASP A 106 -9.71 -13.19 -0.71
CA ASP A 106 -10.67 -14.18 -1.22
C ASP A 106 -10.10 -15.60 -1.18
N ALA A 107 -10.86 -16.58 -1.69
CA ALA A 107 -10.43 -17.98 -1.72
C ALA A 107 -9.24 -18.25 -2.67
N ASN A 108 -8.99 -17.37 -3.63
CA ASN A 108 -7.86 -17.43 -4.56
C ASN A 108 -6.60 -16.79 -3.97
N GLY A 109 -6.75 -16.00 -2.90
CA GLY A 109 -5.67 -15.24 -2.29
C GLY A 109 -5.56 -13.80 -2.81
N ASP A 110 -6.58 -13.30 -3.51
CA ASP A 110 -6.64 -11.92 -3.98
C ASP A 110 -7.12 -10.99 -2.88
N ILE A 111 -6.50 -9.82 -2.76
CA ILE A 111 -6.92 -8.80 -1.78
C ILE A 111 -8.33 -8.29 -2.13
N LEU A 112 -9.20 -8.17 -1.12
CA LEU A 112 -10.57 -7.69 -1.30
C LEU A 112 -10.69 -6.17 -1.38
N SER A 113 -9.64 -5.43 -1.07
CA SER A 113 -9.62 -3.98 -1.25
C SER A 113 -9.71 -3.66 -2.75
N LYS A 114 -10.70 -2.83 -3.12
CA LYS A 114 -10.98 -2.42 -4.50
C LYS A 114 -10.74 -0.93 -4.72
N ASP A 115 -10.05 -0.28 -3.79
CA ASP A 115 -9.67 1.11 -3.94
C ASP A 115 -8.52 1.22 -4.97
N ILE A 116 -8.63 2.23 -5.84
CA ILE A 116 -7.61 2.63 -6.81
C ILE A 116 -7.39 4.13 -6.60
N THR A 117 -6.16 4.52 -6.34
CA THR A 117 -5.78 5.92 -6.29
C THR A 117 -5.30 6.38 -7.66
N ILE A 118 -5.78 7.54 -8.08
CA ILE A 118 -5.28 8.29 -9.23
C ILE A 118 -4.41 9.43 -8.70
N LEU A 119 -3.18 9.50 -9.18
CA LEU A 119 -2.25 10.60 -8.95
C LEU A 119 -2.10 11.44 -10.22
N ILE A 120 -1.67 12.68 -10.06
CA ILE A 120 -1.21 13.53 -11.14
C ILE A 120 0.19 14.06 -10.81
N VAL A 121 1.09 14.04 -11.78
CA VAL A 121 2.41 14.66 -11.64
C VAL A 121 2.30 16.17 -11.81
N LYS A 122 2.68 16.91 -10.76
CA LYS A 122 2.75 18.38 -10.73
C LYS A 122 4.01 18.79 -10.01
N ASP A 123 4.74 19.77 -10.55
CA ASP A 123 5.95 20.30 -9.94
C ASP A 123 6.95 19.19 -9.57
N ASN A 124 7.15 18.27 -10.52
CA ASN A 124 7.99 17.07 -10.38
C ASN A 124 7.62 16.17 -9.17
N THR A 125 6.36 16.20 -8.72
CA THR A 125 5.87 15.44 -7.56
C THR A 125 4.56 14.74 -7.89
N GLU A 126 4.36 13.55 -7.35
CA GLU A 126 3.08 12.85 -7.41
C GLU A 126 2.09 13.45 -6.43
N THR A 127 0.95 13.94 -6.93
CA THR A 127 -0.09 14.56 -6.12
C THR A 127 -1.35 13.72 -6.19
N PHE A 128 -1.98 13.46 -5.04
CA PHE A 128 -3.30 12.82 -5.00
C PHE A 128 -4.33 13.60 -5.82
N GLN A 129 -4.99 12.92 -6.76
CA GLN A 129 -6.03 13.52 -7.59
C GLN A 129 -7.42 13.02 -7.19
N THR A 130 -7.60 11.70 -7.09
CA THR A 130 -8.86 11.09 -6.63
C THR A 130 -8.66 9.64 -6.23
N LYS A 131 -9.60 9.12 -5.45
CA LYS A 131 -9.78 7.68 -5.22
C LYS A 131 -11.00 7.18 -5.98
N ILE A 132 -10.91 5.98 -6.54
CA ILE A 132 -12.01 5.24 -7.15
C ILE A 132 -12.16 3.91 -6.41
N THR A 133 -13.38 3.51 -6.07
CA THR A 133 -13.65 2.17 -5.54
C THR A 133 -14.37 1.38 -6.62
N VAL A 134 -13.79 0.27 -7.07
CA VAL A 134 -14.40 -0.60 -8.07
C VAL A 134 -15.46 -1.48 -7.40
N ASN A 135 -16.65 -1.59 -8.00
CA ASN A 135 -17.74 -2.41 -7.48
C ASN A 135 -17.60 -3.87 -7.94
#